data_AF-A0A2A4JAN4-F1
#
_entry.id   AF-A0A2A4JAN4-F1
#
_cell.length_a   1.000
_cell.length_b   1.000
_cell.length_c   1.000
_cell.angle_alpha   90.00
_cell.angle_beta   90.00
_cell.angle_gamma   90.00
#
_symmetry.space_group_name_H-M   'P 1'
#
loop_
_entity.id
_entity.type
_entity.pdbx_description
1 polymer ?
#
loop_
_entity_poly.entity_id
_entity_poly.type
_entity_poly.pdbx_seq_one_letter_code
_entity_poly.pdbx_strand_id
1 'polypeptide(L)'
;MIFYPILRSHIVTKSKFLRLSSTVILPDIDTNYYCNSENSLEIDNNIKLRKGVGDVNRVMNMYKKYKATPLSDSSYQIVRENLYKELSFLPNKTHPSVLENVEPQVVREINQKRDFHAHKPLEFSEITRRLNLVRTDKLGHTCGHKSYYFLGELAELEEALIKYTISKLLQEKFQLVSVPDILPSQVLESCGMTINSDRTQIYSLDPVHHGPDLYLSGTAEMSLAGLLMNTTHAEQALPLKLAAVSRCFRAETSNVIEERGIYRVTQFTKVDNVCSHYS
;
A
#
# COMPACT_ATOMS: atom_id res chain seq x y z
N MET A 1 -16.44 38.14 -23.18
CA MET A 1 -16.51 36.67 -23.27
C MET A 1 -17.73 36.24 -22.47
N ILE A 2 -18.76 35.77 -23.17
CA ILE A 2 -20.10 35.50 -22.63
C ILE A 2 -20.06 34.14 -21.91
N PHE A 3 -20.32 34.13 -20.61
CA PHE A 3 -20.47 32.90 -19.84
C PHE A 3 -21.87 32.31 -20.09
N TYR A 4 -21.92 31.14 -20.71
CA TYR A 4 -23.12 30.29 -20.72
C TYR A 4 -23.30 29.63 -19.34
N PRO A 5 -24.48 29.69 -18.72
CA PRO A 5 -24.80 28.83 -17.59
C PRO A 5 -25.27 27.48 -18.12
N ILE A 6 -24.41 26.47 -18.09
CA ILE A 6 -24.85 25.07 -18.25
C ILE A 6 -25.45 24.67 -16.90
N LEU A 7 -26.77 24.83 -16.79
CA LEU A 7 -27.60 24.09 -15.85
C LEU A 7 -27.49 22.60 -16.16
N ARG A 8 -26.48 21.93 -15.58
CA ARG A 8 -26.55 20.49 -15.36
C ARG A 8 -27.26 20.26 -14.05
N SER A 9 -28.48 19.76 -14.15
CA SER A 9 -29.17 19.05 -13.09
C SER A 9 -28.31 17.88 -12.63
N HIS A 10 -27.38 18.15 -11.71
CA HIS A 10 -26.74 17.10 -10.97
C HIS A 10 -27.80 16.51 -10.04
N ILE A 11 -28.45 15.47 -10.54
CA ILE A 11 -29.01 14.41 -9.72
C ILE A 11 -27.91 14.09 -8.70
N VAL A 12 -28.10 14.54 -7.46
CA VAL A 12 -27.34 14.07 -6.32
C VAL A 12 -27.73 12.61 -6.18
N THR A 13 -27.05 11.73 -6.92
CA THR A 13 -27.05 10.31 -6.63
C THR A 13 -26.54 10.22 -5.21
N LYS A 14 -27.46 9.95 -4.26
CA LYS A 14 -27.15 9.62 -2.86
C LYS A 14 -25.85 8.81 -2.86
N SER A 15 -24.83 9.32 -2.18
CA SER A 15 -23.58 8.61 -1.97
C SER A 15 -23.91 7.16 -1.61
N LYS A 16 -23.52 6.20 -2.45
CA LYS A 16 -23.85 4.77 -2.31
C LYS A 16 -23.21 4.12 -1.08
N PHE A 17 -22.39 4.86 -0.33
CA PHE A 17 -21.74 4.38 0.88
C PHE A 17 -22.58 4.75 2.10
N LEU A 18 -23.60 3.95 2.40
CA LEU A 18 -24.07 3.84 3.78
C LEU A 18 -22.91 3.22 4.58
N ARG A 19 -22.20 4.06 5.33
CA ARG A 19 -21.13 3.64 6.24
C ARG A 19 -21.74 3.48 7.63
N LEU A 20 -21.70 2.28 8.15
CA LEU A 20 -21.90 2.05 9.57
C LEU A 20 -20.52 2.00 10.23
N SER A 21 -20.35 2.82 11.28
CA SER A 21 -19.15 2.77 12.11
C SER A 21 -19.15 1.47 12.90
N SER A 22 -18.08 0.70 12.79
CA SER A 22 -17.85 -0.48 13.61
C SER A 22 -17.18 -0.06 14.92
N THR A 23 -17.68 -0.59 16.04
CA THR A 23 -17.05 -0.46 17.34
C THR A 23 -15.94 -1.49 17.57
N VAL A 24 -15.67 -2.36 16.59
CA VAL A 24 -14.61 -3.37 16.67
C VAL A 24 -13.26 -2.69 16.44
N ILE A 25 -12.40 -2.75 17.45
CA ILE A 25 -11.08 -2.10 17.44
C ILE A 25 -9.97 -3.05 16.99
N LEU A 26 -10.19 -4.36 17.13
CA LEU A 26 -9.20 -5.38 16.76
C LEU A 26 -9.44 -5.89 15.34
N PRO A 27 -8.39 -6.25 14.61
CA PRO A 27 -8.51 -6.79 13.25
C PRO A 27 -9.30 -8.11 13.25
N ASP A 28 -10.01 -8.38 12.16
CA ASP A 28 -10.71 -9.65 11.97
C ASP A 28 -9.72 -10.71 11.47
N ILE A 29 -9.08 -11.41 12.42
CA ILE A 29 -8.10 -12.46 12.13
C ILE A 29 -8.78 -13.82 12.27
N ASP A 30 -8.55 -14.72 11.29
CA ASP A 30 -9.05 -16.10 11.33
C ASP A 30 -8.36 -16.93 12.43
N THR A 31 -8.84 -16.77 13.66
CA THR A 31 -8.34 -17.52 14.82
C THR A 31 -8.67 -19.01 14.73
N ASN A 32 -9.64 -19.44 13.92
CA ASN A 32 -9.92 -20.87 13.72
C ASN A 32 -8.78 -21.52 12.92
N TYR A 33 -8.22 -20.80 11.95
CA TYR A 33 -7.03 -21.25 11.24
C TYR A 33 -5.75 -21.07 12.06
N TYR A 34 -5.46 -19.83 12.49
CA TYR A 34 -4.18 -19.46 13.09
C TYR A 34 -3.96 -19.95 14.52
N CYS A 35 -5.02 -20.34 15.23
CA CYS A 35 -4.92 -20.88 16.59
C CYS A 35 -5.31 -22.37 16.68
N ASN A 36 -5.39 -23.08 15.53
CA ASN A 36 -5.58 -24.53 15.51
C ASN A 36 -4.22 -25.25 15.42
N SER A 37 -3.99 -26.17 16.37
CA SER A 37 -2.75 -26.94 16.45
C SER A 37 -2.49 -27.82 15.23
N GLU A 38 -3.54 -28.28 14.56
CA GLU A 38 -3.44 -29.09 13.33
C GLU A 38 -2.79 -28.32 12.18
N ASN A 39 -2.97 -26.99 12.14
CA ASN A 39 -2.42 -26.12 11.10
C ASN A 39 -0.98 -25.66 11.40
N SER A 40 -0.43 -25.99 12.58
CA SER A 40 0.86 -25.45 13.04
C SER A 40 2.00 -25.69 12.04
N LEU A 41 2.05 -26.88 11.44
CA LEU A 41 3.09 -27.24 10.48
C LEU A 41 2.95 -26.46 9.15
N GLU A 42 1.71 -26.30 8.66
CA GLU A 42 1.43 -25.48 7.46
C GLU A 42 1.83 -24.02 7.70
N ILE A 43 1.45 -23.46 8.87
CA ILE A 43 1.75 -22.09 9.24
C ILE A 43 3.26 -21.87 9.35
N ASP A 44 4.00 -22.77 10.02
CA ASP A 44 5.47 -22.68 10.14
C ASP A 44 6.17 -22.72 8.77
N ASN A 45 5.73 -23.62 7.89
CA ASN A 45 6.22 -23.67 6.51
C ASN A 45 5.90 -22.36 5.76
N ASN A 46 4.70 -21.81 5.92
CA ASN A 46 4.29 -20.56 5.30
C ASN A 46 5.10 -19.36 5.80
N ILE A 47 5.42 -19.30 7.10
CA ILE A 47 6.30 -18.28 7.70
C ILE A 47 7.67 -18.32 7.02
N LYS A 48 8.28 -19.51 6.90
CA LYS A 48 9.59 -19.70 6.26
C LYS A 48 9.56 -19.30 4.78
N LEU A 49 8.56 -19.78 4.03
CA LEU A 49 8.40 -19.47 2.60
C LEU A 49 8.27 -17.97 2.36
N ARG A 50 7.50 -17.27 3.20
CA ARG A 50 7.27 -15.82 3.08
C ARG A 50 8.33 -14.97 3.77
N LYS A 51 9.37 -15.60 4.35
CA LYS A 51 10.43 -14.93 5.14
C LYS A 51 9.84 -14.06 6.27
N GLY A 52 8.74 -14.53 6.86
CA GLY A 52 8.07 -13.88 7.99
C GLY A 52 8.86 -14.05 9.29
N VAL A 53 8.51 -13.24 10.29
CA VAL A 53 9.16 -13.23 11.62
C VAL A 53 8.28 -13.78 12.75
N GLY A 54 7.04 -14.18 12.43
CA GLY A 54 6.10 -14.72 13.40
C GLY A 54 6.49 -16.08 13.96
N ASP A 55 5.92 -16.42 15.12
CA ASP A 55 6.15 -17.69 15.82
C ASP A 55 4.81 -18.34 16.16
N VAL A 56 4.51 -19.45 15.47
CA VAL A 56 3.26 -20.19 15.66
C VAL A 56 3.15 -20.78 17.07
N ASN A 57 4.25 -21.26 17.67
CA ASN A 57 4.21 -21.84 19.02
C ASN A 57 3.88 -20.76 20.05
N ARG A 58 4.40 -19.55 19.85
CA ARG A 58 4.11 -18.39 20.71
C ARG A 58 2.65 -17.99 20.63
N VAL A 59 2.09 -17.94 19.42
CA VAL A 59 0.64 -17.72 19.19
C VAL A 59 -0.19 -18.79 19.90
N MET A 60 0.15 -20.07 19.75
CA MET A 60 -0.58 -21.17 20.41
C MET A 60 -0.54 -21.07 21.93
N ASN A 61 0.61 -20.71 22.50
CA ASN A 61 0.76 -20.51 23.95
C ASN A 61 -0.05 -19.30 24.44
N MET A 62 -0.04 -18.18 23.71
CA MET A 62 -0.88 -17.02 24.02
C MET A 62 -2.37 -17.32 23.88
N TYR A 63 -2.77 -18.11 22.89
CA TYR A 63 -4.17 -18.50 22.71
C TYR A 63 -4.68 -19.39 23.84
N LYS A 64 -3.87 -20.35 24.30
CA LYS A 64 -4.18 -21.16 25.50
C LYS A 64 -4.37 -20.28 26.73
N LYS A 65 -3.46 -19.30 26.94
CA LYS A 65 -3.58 -18.34 28.04
C LYS A 65 -4.87 -17.53 27.92
N TYR A 66 -5.15 -16.98 26.75
CA TYR A 66 -6.35 -16.22 26.45
C TYR A 66 -7.64 -17.01 26.74
N LYS A 67 -7.71 -18.28 26.33
CA LYS A 67 -8.85 -19.16 26.63
C LYS A 67 -9.01 -19.51 28.11
N ALA A 68 -7.91 -19.57 28.85
CA ALA A 68 -7.92 -19.85 30.28
C ALA A 68 -8.25 -18.61 31.14
N THR A 69 -8.09 -17.39 30.60
CA THR A 69 -8.37 -16.14 31.31
C THR A 69 -9.87 -15.81 31.25
N PRO A 70 -10.58 -15.72 32.39
CA PRO A 70 -12.00 -15.34 32.42
C PRO A 70 -12.22 -13.90 31.94
N LEU A 71 -13.39 -13.62 31.34
CA LEU A 71 -13.79 -12.27 30.92
C LEU A 71 -13.80 -11.24 32.06
N SER A 72 -14.02 -11.68 33.30
CA SER A 72 -14.03 -10.84 34.49
C SER A 72 -12.63 -10.52 35.03
N ASP A 73 -11.59 -11.17 34.50
CA ASP A 73 -10.22 -10.96 34.94
C ASP A 73 -9.70 -9.61 34.42
N SER A 74 -9.05 -8.83 35.28
CA SER A 74 -8.49 -7.52 34.92
C SER A 74 -7.40 -7.62 33.84
N SER A 75 -6.75 -8.77 33.72
CA SER A 75 -5.74 -9.04 32.70
C SER A 75 -6.32 -9.46 31.35
N TYR A 76 -7.62 -9.74 31.24
CA TYR A 76 -8.24 -10.29 30.02
C TYR A 76 -7.94 -9.47 28.77
N GLN A 77 -8.12 -8.14 28.85
CA GLN A 77 -7.87 -7.26 27.69
C GLN A 77 -6.40 -7.26 27.30
N ILE A 78 -5.49 -7.22 28.28
CA ILE A 78 -4.04 -7.25 28.05
C ILE A 78 -3.63 -8.59 27.40
N VAL A 79 -4.18 -9.71 27.87
CA VAL A 79 -3.89 -11.03 27.28
C VAL A 79 -4.43 -11.11 25.85
N ARG A 80 -5.62 -10.55 25.59
CA ARG A 80 -6.21 -10.47 24.26
C ARG A 80 -5.37 -9.62 23.32
N GLU A 81 -4.99 -8.41 23.71
CA GLU A 81 -4.15 -7.52 22.89
C GLU A 81 -2.79 -8.16 22.56
N ASN A 82 -2.16 -8.82 23.53
CA ASN A 82 -0.90 -9.53 23.30
C ASN A 82 -1.06 -10.69 22.31
N LEU A 83 -2.17 -11.45 22.37
CA LEU A 83 -2.46 -12.48 21.37
C LEU A 83 -2.56 -11.87 19.96
N TYR A 84 -3.32 -10.78 19.81
CA TYR A 84 -3.50 -10.12 18.51
C TYR A 84 -2.21 -9.50 17.97
N LYS A 85 -1.35 -9.00 18.86
CA LYS A 85 0.00 -8.56 18.50
C LYS A 85 0.88 -9.71 18.00
N GLU A 86 0.82 -10.88 18.63
CA GLU A 86 1.58 -12.04 18.12
C GLU A 86 1.00 -12.56 16.79
N LEU A 87 -0.33 -12.55 16.65
CA LEU A 87 -1.01 -12.90 15.41
C LEU A 87 -0.64 -11.98 14.24
N SER A 88 -0.40 -10.68 14.47
CA SER A 88 -0.05 -9.74 13.40
C SER A 88 1.34 -9.97 12.80
N PHE A 89 2.21 -10.76 13.46
CA PHE A 89 3.49 -11.19 12.89
C PHE A 89 3.37 -12.42 11.99
N LEU A 90 2.23 -13.11 12.00
CA LEU A 90 1.99 -14.24 11.09
C LEU A 90 1.62 -13.71 9.70
N PRO A 91 2.22 -14.23 8.61
CA PRO A 91 1.85 -13.79 7.28
C PRO A 91 0.51 -14.38 6.84
N ASN A 92 -0.11 -13.74 5.85
CA ASN A 92 -1.30 -14.28 5.17
C ASN A 92 -1.06 -15.69 4.64
N LYS A 93 -2.14 -16.48 4.59
CA LYS A 93 -2.13 -17.80 3.94
C LYS A 93 -1.71 -17.66 2.48
N THR A 94 -0.75 -18.50 2.07
CA THR A 94 -0.32 -18.56 0.67
C THR A 94 -1.35 -19.33 -0.14
N HIS A 95 -1.80 -18.75 -1.26
CA HIS A 95 -2.79 -19.39 -2.12
C HIS A 95 -2.21 -20.69 -2.72
N PRO A 96 -2.96 -21.80 -2.75
CA PRO A 96 -2.43 -23.08 -3.24
C PRO A 96 -1.82 -23.03 -4.64
N SER A 97 -2.36 -22.20 -5.53
CA SER A 97 -1.86 -22.05 -6.91
C SER A 97 -0.45 -21.45 -7.02
N VAL A 98 0.11 -20.91 -5.94
CA VAL A 98 1.48 -20.37 -5.94
C VAL A 98 2.45 -21.22 -5.14
N LEU A 99 1.99 -22.29 -4.47
CA LEU A 99 2.86 -23.18 -3.69
C LEU A 99 3.83 -23.98 -4.58
N GLU A 100 3.44 -24.29 -5.80
CA GLU A 100 4.29 -25.00 -6.78
C GLU A 100 5.36 -24.10 -7.39
N ASN A 101 5.23 -22.77 -7.25
CA ASN A 101 6.08 -21.78 -7.89
C ASN A 101 6.97 -21.09 -6.85
N VAL A 102 8.07 -21.76 -6.48
CA VAL A 102 9.08 -21.20 -5.57
C VAL A 102 9.75 -19.96 -6.17
N GLU A 103 9.85 -19.91 -7.50
CA GLU A 103 10.40 -18.79 -8.26
C GLU A 103 9.32 -18.11 -9.12
N PRO A 104 9.44 -16.79 -9.39
CA PRO A 104 8.53 -16.08 -10.27
C PRO A 104 8.46 -16.73 -11.67
N GLN A 105 7.26 -17.00 -12.16
CA GLN A 105 7.03 -17.55 -13.49
C GLN A 105 6.35 -16.53 -14.42
N VAL A 106 6.77 -16.53 -15.69
CA VAL A 106 6.14 -15.71 -16.73
C VAL A 106 4.79 -16.32 -17.09
N VAL A 107 3.70 -15.64 -16.71
CA VAL A 107 2.34 -16.09 -17.02
C VAL A 107 1.96 -15.76 -18.47
N ARG A 108 2.32 -14.57 -18.95
CA ARG A 108 2.01 -14.09 -20.30
C ARG A 108 2.91 -12.92 -20.69
N GLU A 109 3.33 -12.88 -21.95
CA GLU A 109 3.90 -11.69 -22.58
C GLU A 109 2.85 -11.03 -23.46
N ILE A 110 2.74 -9.70 -23.37
CA ILE A 110 1.84 -8.91 -24.23
C ILE A 110 2.72 -8.09 -25.17
N ASN A 111 2.47 -8.22 -26.47
CA ASN A 111 3.29 -7.67 -27.55
C ASN A 111 4.69 -8.29 -27.61
N GLN A 112 5.44 -7.93 -28.65
CA GLN A 112 6.84 -8.32 -28.81
C GLN A 112 7.75 -7.15 -28.43
N LYS A 113 8.96 -7.45 -27.94
CA LYS A 113 10.00 -6.43 -27.75
C LYS A 113 10.29 -5.76 -29.09
N ARG A 114 10.40 -4.43 -29.09
CA ARG A 114 10.71 -3.67 -30.30
C ARG A 114 12.09 -4.07 -30.81
N ASP A 115 12.15 -4.46 -32.09
CA ASP A 115 13.41 -4.63 -32.80
C ASP A 115 13.97 -3.27 -33.21
N PHE A 116 15.17 -2.94 -32.73
CA PHE A 116 15.89 -1.72 -33.10
C PHE A 116 16.93 -1.99 -34.21
N HIS A 117 17.00 -3.22 -34.74
CA HIS A 117 17.98 -3.66 -35.72
C HIS A 117 19.41 -3.32 -35.26
N ALA A 118 20.19 -2.65 -36.11
CA ALA A 118 21.55 -2.21 -35.79
C ALA A 118 21.61 -0.97 -34.87
N HIS A 119 20.48 -0.33 -34.55
CA HIS A 119 20.45 0.85 -33.70
C HIS A 119 20.44 0.47 -32.21
N LYS A 120 21.41 0.96 -31.45
CA LYS A 120 21.39 0.82 -29.99
C LYS A 120 20.45 1.87 -29.39
N PRO A 121 19.31 1.49 -28.76
CA PRO A 121 18.42 2.46 -28.14
C PRO A 121 19.13 3.19 -27.01
N LEU A 122 18.86 4.49 -26.89
CA LEU A 122 19.35 5.30 -25.79
C LEU A 122 18.61 4.95 -24.49
N GLU A 123 19.32 4.99 -23.37
CA GLU A 123 18.69 4.85 -22.06
C GLU A 123 17.85 6.09 -21.73
N PHE A 124 16.84 5.93 -20.86
CA PHE A 124 15.97 7.02 -20.43
C PHE A 124 16.74 8.23 -19.91
N SER A 125 17.76 8.01 -19.07
CA SER A 125 18.63 9.06 -18.52
C SER A 125 19.35 9.85 -19.61
N GLU A 126 19.82 9.17 -20.66
CA GLU A 126 20.53 9.80 -21.77
C GLU A 126 19.58 10.61 -22.66
N ILE A 127 18.39 10.07 -22.95
CA ILE A 127 17.35 10.77 -23.71
C ILE A 127 16.96 12.06 -22.98
N THR A 128 16.61 11.98 -21.70
CA THR A 128 16.12 13.13 -20.95
C THR A 128 17.20 14.16 -20.66
N ARG A 129 18.47 13.73 -20.51
CA ARG A 129 19.61 14.64 -20.43
C ARG A 129 19.82 15.43 -21.71
N ARG A 130 19.77 14.77 -22.88
CA ARG A 130 19.90 15.43 -24.19
C ARG A 130 18.77 16.43 -24.47
N LEU A 131 17.56 16.07 -24.05
CA LEU A 131 16.37 16.92 -24.21
C LEU A 131 16.22 17.96 -23.08
N ASN A 132 17.09 17.93 -22.08
CA ASN A 132 17.05 18.85 -20.95
C ASN A 132 15.77 18.74 -20.10
N LEU A 133 15.18 17.54 -20.01
CA LEU A 133 13.86 17.29 -19.40
C LEU A 133 13.93 16.73 -17.98
N VAL A 134 15.10 16.25 -17.55
CA VAL A 134 15.32 15.74 -16.18
C VAL A 134 16.51 16.46 -15.56
N ARG A 135 16.37 16.80 -14.27
CA ARG A 135 17.48 17.17 -13.40
C ARG A 135 17.56 16.20 -12.24
N THR A 136 18.69 15.51 -12.13
CA THR A 136 19.03 14.62 -11.01
C THR A 136 20.40 14.95 -10.41
N ASP A 137 21.22 15.70 -11.14
CA ASP A 137 22.56 16.12 -10.72
C ASP A 137 22.52 17.47 -9.99
N LYS A 138 23.52 17.70 -9.14
CA LYS A 138 23.75 18.96 -8.39
C LYS A 138 22.58 19.42 -7.50
N LEU A 139 21.66 18.52 -7.15
CA LEU A 139 20.50 18.84 -6.30
C LEU A 139 20.81 18.91 -4.81
N GLY A 140 22.03 18.58 -4.38
CA GLY A 140 22.37 18.39 -2.95
C GLY A 140 22.23 19.63 -2.06
N HIS A 141 22.08 20.83 -2.63
CA HIS A 141 21.83 22.07 -1.89
C HIS A 141 20.32 22.40 -1.79
N THR A 142 19.46 21.72 -2.54
CA THR A 142 18.02 21.99 -2.63
C THR A 142 17.16 20.81 -2.22
N CYS A 143 17.66 19.58 -2.37
CA CYS A 143 16.89 18.36 -2.20
C CYS A 143 17.73 17.24 -1.57
N GLY A 144 17.05 16.28 -0.95
CA GLY A 144 17.68 15.05 -0.48
C GLY A 144 18.18 14.16 -1.63
N HIS A 145 18.95 13.14 -1.29
CA HIS A 145 19.39 12.10 -2.23
C HIS A 145 18.18 11.46 -2.97
N LYS A 146 18.39 10.93 -4.18
CA LYS A 146 17.34 10.27 -4.99
C LYS A 146 16.13 11.17 -5.33
N SER A 147 16.35 12.49 -5.38
CA SER A 147 15.37 13.47 -5.86
C SER A 147 15.56 13.75 -7.35
N TYR A 148 14.53 14.27 -8.01
CA TYR A 148 14.59 14.69 -9.41
C TYR A 148 13.62 15.84 -9.69
N TYR A 149 13.85 16.55 -10.79
CA TYR A 149 12.88 17.45 -11.41
C TYR A 149 12.55 16.95 -12.81
N PHE A 150 11.27 16.94 -13.15
CA PHE A 150 10.81 16.92 -14.53
C PHE A 150 10.61 18.34 -15.02
N LEU A 151 11.05 18.60 -16.25
CA LEU A 151 10.96 19.89 -16.92
C LEU A 151 10.19 19.73 -18.23
N GLY A 152 9.48 20.79 -18.61
CA GLY A 152 8.80 20.89 -19.90
C GLY A 152 7.90 19.70 -20.20
N GLU A 153 8.08 19.13 -21.39
CA GLU A 153 7.25 18.07 -21.95
C GLU A 153 7.25 16.78 -21.11
N LEU A 154 8.29 16.53 -20.31
CA LEU A 154 8.31 15.35 -19.44
C LEU A 154 7.42 15.53 -18.19
N ALA A 155 7.31 16.75 -17.67
CA ALA A 155 6.36 17.06 -16.59
C ALA A 155 4.92 16.97 -17.13
N GLU A 156 4.68 17.46 -18.35
CA GLU A 156 3.39 17.30 -19.03
C GLU A 156 3.05 15.83 -19.29
N LEU A 157 4.05 15.00 -19.62
CA LEU A 157 3.87 13.56 -19.79
C LEU A 157 3.48 12.86 -18.49
N GLU A 158 4.08 13.24 -17.34
CA GLU A 158 3.67 12.72 -16.02
C GLU A 158 2.16 12.97 -15.80
N GLU A 159 1.71 14.21 -16.00
CA GLU A 159 0.30 14.60 -15.88
C GLU A 159 -0.61 13.85 -16.87
N ALA A 160 -0.16 13.66 -18.11
CA ALA A 160 -0.90 12.93 -19.13
C ALA A 160 -1.07 11.44 -18.77
N LEU A 161 -0.02 10.80 -18.23
CA LEU A 161 -0.08 9.40 -17.78
C LEU A 161 -1.03 9.22 -16.60
N ILE A 162 -1.03 10.15 -15.65
CA ILE A 162 -1.97 10.18 -14.53
C ILE A 162 -3.42 10.25 -15.05
N LYS A 163 -3.71 11.25 -15.90
CA LYS A 163 -5.06 11.44 -16.47
C LYS A 163 -5.53 10.26 -17.30
N TYR A 164 -4.64 9.68 -18.11
CA TYR A 164 -4.94 8.49 -18.91
C TYR A 164 -5.32 7.31 -18.02
N THR A 165 -4.54 7.05 -16.97
CA THR A 165 -4.76 5.93 -16.06
C THR A 165 -6.07 6.09 -15.28
N ILE A 166 -6.34 7.30 -14.76
CA ILE A 166 -7.63 7.60 -14.11
C ILE A 166 -8.79 7.38 -15.08
N SER A 167 -8.69 7.88 -16.32
CA SER A 167 -9.74 7.71 -17.33
C SER A 167 -10.07 6.24 -17.57
N LYS A 168 -9.06 5.37 -17.62
CA LYS A 168 -9.25 3.91 -17.71
C LYS A 168 -9.91 3.32 -16.47
N LEU A 169 -9.49 3.70 -15.27
CA LEU A 169 -10.10 3.22 -14.04
C LEU A 169 -11.58 3.65 -13.90
N LEU A 170 -11.92 4.89 -14.29
CA LEU A 170 -13.30 5.36 -14.31
C LEU A 170 -14.18 4.58 -15.30
N GLN A 171 -13.63 4.19 -16.46
CA GLN A 171 -14.33 3.31 -17.41
C GLN A 171 -14.63 1.94 -16.77
N GLU A 172 -13.70 1.41 -15.98
CA GLU A 172 -13.80 0.17 -15.19
C GLU A 172 -14.62 0.31 -13.88
N LYS A 173 -15.35 1.43 -13.73
CA LYS A 173 -16.26 1.74 -12.62
C LYS A 173 -15.56 1.92 -11.26
N PHE A 174 -14.28 2.29 -11.26
CA PHE A 174 -13.65 2.80 -10.05
C PHE A 174 -14.18 4.19 -9.70
N GLN A 175 -14.33 4.45 -8.41
CA GLN A 175 -14.55 5.79 -7.89
C GLN A 175 -13.21 6.43 -7.57
N LEU A 176 -12.95 7.60 -8.16
CA LEU A 176 -11.77 8.39 -7.81
C LEU A 176 -11.95 9.03 -6.43
N VAL A 177 -10.93 8.92 -5.59
CA VAL A 177 -10.88 9.46 -4.24
C VAL A 177 -9.59 10.28 -4.11
N SER A 178 -9.72 11.51 -3.62
CA SER A 178 -8.56 12.29 -3.16
C SER A 178 -8.22 11.86 -1.74
N VAL A 179 -6.95 11.54 -1.49
CA VAL A 179 -6.51 10.95 -0.22
C VAL A 179 -5.41 11.79 0.45
N PRO A 180 -5.26 11.73 1.79
CA PRO A 180 -4.13 12.33 2.48
C PRO A 180 -2.86 11.49 2.30
N ASP A 181 -1.71 12.16 2.27
CA ASP A 181 -0.39 11.51 2.22
C ASP A 181 0.28 11.39 3.61
N ILE A 182 -0.25 12.08 4.62
CA ILE A 182 0.21 12.02 6.01
C ILE A 182 -0.79 11.18 6.80
N LEU A 183 -0.31 10.09 7.42
CA LEU A 183 -1.12 9.09 8.09
C LEU A 183 -0.56 8.75 9.48
N PRO A 184 -1.41 8.35 10.44
CA PRO A 184 -0.96 7.84 11.73
C PRO A 184 -0.40 6.41 11.60
N SER A 185 0.46 6.00 12.55
CA SER A 185 1.09 4.67 12.56
C SER A 185 0.08 3.53 12.42
N GLN A 186 -1.05 3.64 13.12
CA GLN A 186 -2.08 2.60 13.13
C GLN A 186 -2.55 2.21 11.73
N VAL A 187 -2.64 3.16 10.79
CA VAL A 187 -3.06 2.88 9.40
C VAL A 187 -1.97 2.12 8.66
N LEU A 188 -0.71 2.54 8.82
CA LEU A 188 0.45 1.90 8.18
C LEU A 188 0.64 0.47 8.70
N GLU A 189 0.61 0.28 10.01
CA GLU A 189 0.74 -1.03 10.67
C GLU A 189 -0.40 -1.97 10.25
N SER A 190 -1.63 -1.46 10.16
CA SER A 190 -2.78 -2.23 9.66
C SER A 190 -2.64 -2.65 8.19
N CYS A 191 -1.83 -1.93 7.41
CA CYS A 191 -1.46 -2.31 6.04
C CYS A 191 -0.21 -3.22 5.97
N GLY A 192 0.27 -3.71 7.12
CA GLY A 192 1.42 -4.62 7.21
C GLY A 192 2.78 -3.94 7.18
N MET A 193 2.85 -2.62 7.39
CA MET A 193 4.13 -1.90 7.45
C MET A 193 4.70 -1.88 8.86
N THR A 194 5.97 -2.25 8.99
CA THR A 194 6.70 -2.15 10.27
C THR A 194 7.39 -0.79 10.39
N ILE A 195 6.94 0.03 11.34
CA ILE A 195 7.43 1.39 11.56
C ILE A 195 8.68 1.44 12.43
N ASN A 196 8.86 0.50 13.35
CA ASN A 196 9.93 0.51 14.36
C ASN A 196 11.05 -0.49 14.06
N SER A 197 11.52 -0.57 12.80
CA SER A 197 12.63 -1.45 12.42
C SER A 197 13.89 -0.65 12.10
N ASP A 198 15.08 -1.22 12.28
CA ASP A 198 16.35 -0.56 11.95
C ASP A 198 16.51 -0.21 10.44
N ARG A 199 15.56 -0.64 9.60
CA ARG A 199 15.55 -0.48 8.14
C ARG A 199 14.19 -0.02 7.60
N THR A 200 13.49 0.86 8.32
CA THR A 200 12.21 1.39 7.82
C THR A 200 12.41 2.12 6.49
N GLN A 201 11.46 1.94 5.57
CA GLN A 201 11.36 2.73 4.35
C GLN A 201 10.42 3.94 4.53
N ILE A 202 10.06 4.29 5.77
CA ILE A 202 8.96 5.21 6.09
C ILE A 202 9.56 6.50 6.64
N TYR A 203 9.10 7.63 6.11
CA TYR A 203 9.43 8.93 6.69
C TYR A 203 8.50 9.23 7.86
N SER A 204 9.07 9.53 9.03
CA SER A 204 8.36 10.06 10.19
C SER A 204 8.44 11.58 10.22
N LEU A 205 7.35 12.25 10.55
CA LEU A 205 7.38 13.67 10.86
C LEU A 205 7.94 13.90 12.26
N ASP A 206 8.52 15.07 12.49
CA ASP A 206 9.09 15.41 13.79
C ASP A 206 8.01 15.44 14.89
N PRO A 207 8.15 14.62 15.94
CA PRO A 207 7.10 14.47 16.95
C PRO A 207 6.93 15.71 17.84
N VAL A 208 7.96 16.56 17.94
CA VAL A 208 7.93 17.77 18.78
C VAL A 208 7.11 18.86 18.09
N HIS A 209 7.24 19.02 16.78
CA HIS A 209 6.61 20.11 16.03
C HIS A 209 5.31 19.72 15.33
N HIS A 210 5.14 18.45 14.94
CA HIS A 210 4.00 18.00 14.15
C HIS A 210 3.06 17.03 14.91
N GLY A 211 3.49 16.53 16.07
CA GLY A 211 2.75 15.56 16.88
C GLY A 211 3.34 14.15 16.80
N PRO A 212 3.11 13.30 17.82
CA PRO A 212 3.92 12.11 18.08
C PRO A 212 3.74 10.94 17.11
N ASP A 213 2.75 11.01 16.20
CA ASP A 213 2.28 9.85 15.44
C ASP A 213 1.84 10.24 14.01
N LEU A 214 2.76 10.79 13.22
CA LEU A 214 2.50 11.15 11.82
C LEU A 214 3.65 10.71 10.90
N TYR A 215 3.26 10.05 9.81
CA TYR A 215 4.18 9.46 8.83
C TYR A 215 3.74 9.78 7.41
N LEU A 216 4.70 9.83 6.47
CA LEU A 216 4.38 9.93 5.04
C LEU A 216 4.05 8.54 4.47
N SER A 217 2.98 8.48 3.68
CA SER A 217 2.50 7.25 3.05
C SER A 217 3.43 6.80 1.91
N GLY A 218 3.64 5.48 1.81
CA GLY A 218 4.40 4.87 0.72
C GLY A 218 3.57 4.52 -0.53
N THR A 219 2.25 4.72 -0.44
CA THR A 219 1.23 4.38 -1.46
C THR A 219 -0.15 4.91 -1.05
N ALA A 220 -0.99 5.26 -2.03
CA ALA A 220 -2.37 5.67 -1.78
C ALA A 220 -3.24 4.52 -1.22
N GLU A 221 -2.82 3.26 -1.41
CA GLU A 221 -3.46 2.07 -0.84
C GLU A 221 -3.66 2.22 0.67
N MET A 222 -2.68 2.74 1.40
CA MET A 222 -2.76 2.92 2.86
C MET A 222 -3.88 3.89 3.24
N SER A 223 -3.97 5.01 2.53
CA SER A 223 -5.01 6.01 2.79
C SER A 223 -6.40 5.50 2.39
N LEU A 224 -6.50 4.71 1.31
CA LEU A 224 -7.74 4.03 0.92
C LEU A 224 -8.13 2.94 1.92
N ALA A 225 -7.18 2.19 2.48
CA ALA A 225 -7.44 1.23 3.55
C ALA A 225 -7.93 1.95 4.82
N GLY A 226 -7.27 3.05 5.21
CA GLY A 226 -7.71 3.90 6.32
C GLY A 226 -9.12 4.48 6.12
N LEU A 227 -9.52 4.78 4.87
CA LEU A 227 -10.87 5.21 4.55
C LEU A 227 -11.94 4.13 4.79
N LEU A 228 -11.57 2.86 4.64
CA LEU A 228 -12.43 1.68 4.83
C LEU A 228 -12.31 1.08 6.24
N MET A 229 -11.32 1.50 7.01
CA MET A 229 -11.06 1.02 8.37
C MET A 229 -12.27 1.23 9.29
N ASN A 230 -12.58 0.23 10.11
CA ASN A 230 -13.70 0.23 11.05
C ASN A 230 -15.05 0.56 10.40
N THR A 231 -15.24 0.21 9.14
CA THR A 231 -16.53 0.35 8.45
C THR A 231 -17.13 -1.00 8.11
N THR A 232 -18.45 -1.10 8.23
CA THR A 232 -19.21 -2.24 7.73
C THR A 232 -19.94 -1.85 6.45
N HIS A 233 -19.84 -2.71 5.44
CA HIS A 233 -20.48 -2.52 4.14
C HIS A 233 -21.54 -3.60 3.90
N ALA A 234 -22.66 -3.20 3.31
CA ALA A 234 -23.65 -4.16 2.83
C ALA A 234 -23.06 -4.96 1.66
N GLU A 235 -23.33 -6.26 1.60
CA GLU A 235 -22.84 -7.16 0.55
C GLU A 235 -23.18 -6.66 -0.85
N GLN A 236 -24.38 -6.07 -1.03
CA GLN A 236 -24.83 -5.53 -2.31
C GLN A 236 -24.07 -4.28 -2.76
N ALA A 237 -23.29 -3.65 -1.86
CA ALA A 237 -22.39 -2.56 -2.21
C ALA A 237 -21.05 -3.05 -2.76
N LEU A 238 -20.73 -4.35 -2.61
CA LEU A 238 -19.49 -4.94 -3.08
C LEU A 238 -19.59 -5.34 -4.58
N PRO A 239 -18.48 -5.28 -5.34
CA PRO A 239 -17.16 -4.85 -4.90
C PRO A 239 -17.03 -3.33 -4.79
N LEU A 240 -16.34 -2.86 -3.75
CA LEU A 240 -15.90 -1.48 -3.69
C LEU A 240 -14.69 -1.31 -4.58
N LYS A 241 -14.78 -0.44 -5.58
CA LYS A 241 -13.68 -0.11 -6.48
C LYS A 241 -13.26 1.34 -6.27
N LEU A 242 -12.13 1.55 -5.61
CA LEU A 242 -11.60 2.88 -5.31
C LEU A 242 -10.28 3.09 -6.03
N ALA A 243 -10.07 4.28 -6.59
CA ALA A 243 -8.82 4.69 -7.20
C ALA A 243 -8.35 6.01 -6.58
N ALA A 244 -7.05 6.18 -6.43
CA ALA A 244 -6.47 7.40 -5.89
C ALA A 244 -5.16 7.73 -6.60
N VAL A 245 -4.85 9.02 -6.66
CA VAL A 245 -3.53 9.51 -7.06
C VAL A 245 -2.88 10.08 -5.82
N SER A 246 -1.63 9.70 -5.55
CA SER A 246 -0.88 10.24 -4.43
C SER A 246 0.60 10.41 -4.76
N ARG A 247 1.29 11.23 -3.96
CA ARG A 247 2.75 11.17 -3.90
C ARG A 247 3.12 10.08 -2.91
N CYS A 248 3.96 9.17 -3.36
CA CYS A 248 4.47 8.06 -2.58
C CYS A 248 5.86 8.41 -2.06
N PHE A 249 6.09 8.23 -0.77
CA PHE A 249 7.36 8.54 -0.11
C PHE A 249 8.01 7.26 0.40
N ARG A 250 9.26 7.03 0.02
CA ARG A 250 10.05 5.88 0.47
C ARG A 250 11.45 6.34 0.84
N ALA A 251 11.88 6.08 2.08
CA ALA A 251 13.16 6.58 2.58
C ALA A 251 14.38 5.95 1.89
N GLU A 252 14.19 4.79 1.25
CA GLU A 252 15.19 4.08 0.43
C GLU A 252 16.59 3.99 1.09
N THR A 253 16.60 3.76 2.40
CA THR A 253 17.74 3.70 3.33
C THR A 253 18.65 2.49 3.13
N SER A 254 18.31 1.59 2.21
CA SER A 254 19.11 0.39 1.94
C SER A 254 20.29 0.70 1.00
N ASN A 255 21.49 0.22 1.37
CA ASN A 255 22.74 0.25 0.56
C ASN A 255 22.72 -0.71 -0.65
N VAL A 256 21.56 -0.90 -1.28
CA VAL A 256 21.43 -1.72 -2.48
C VAL A 256 21.98 -0.93 -3.66
N ILE A 257 22.64 -1.67 -4.57
CA ILE A 257 23.21 -1.28 -5.87
C ILE A 257 22.51 -0.03 -6.45
N GLU A 258 23.31 0.97 -6.89
CA GLU A 258 22.79 2.14 -7.60
C GLU A 258 21.83 1.73 -8.71
N GLU A 259 20.56 2.05 -8.52
CA GLU A 259 19.54 1.86 -9.55
C GLU A 259 19.60 3.05 -10.52
N ARG A 260 19.50 2.76 -11.82
CA ARG A 260 19.79 3.74 -12.88
C ARG A 260 18.71 4.83 -12.95
N GLY A 261 19.13 6.09 -12.95
CA GLY A 261 18.26 7.24 -13.19
C GLY A 261 17.18 7.39 -12.11
N ILE A 262 15.92 7.53 -12.53
CA ILE A 262 14.76 7.75 -11.65
C ILE A 262 14.00 6.45 -11.31
N TYR A 263 14.56 5.28 -11.61
CA TYR A 263 13.87 4.00 -11.41
C TYR A 263 13.54 3.75 -9.93
N ARG A 264 14.39 4.25 -9.02
CA ARG A 264 14.16 4.20 -7.58
C ARG A 264 14.54 5.52 -6.92
N VAL A 265 13.51 6.21 -6.49
CA VAL A 265 13.52 7.59 -5.99
C VAL A 265 12.77 7.66 -4.67
N THR A 266 13.06 8.68 -3.87
CA THR A 266 12.42 8.82 -2.55
C THR A 266 10.99 9.33 -2.63
N GLN A 267 10.62 9.96 -3.76
CA GLN A 267 9.30 10.52 -4.00
C GLN A 267 8.86 10.27 -5.45
N PHE A 268 7.67 9.74 -5.65
CA PHE A 268 7.11 9.53 -7.00
C PHE A 268 5.58 9.61 -6.98
N THR A 269 4.97 9.92 -8.12
CA THR A 269 3.51 9.92 -8.25
C THR A 269 3.02 8.54 -8.66
N LYS A 270 1.96 8.03 -8.01
CA LYS A 270 1.35 6.76 -8.36
C LYS A 270 -0.17 6.90 -8.45
N VAL A 271 -0.76 6.26 -9.45
CA VAL A 271 -2.20 6.01 -9.49
C VAL A 271 -2.40 4.59 -8.96
N ASP A 272 -3.08 4.49 -7.82
CA ASP A 272 -3.39 3.24 -7.15
C ASP A 272 -4.87 2.90 -7.24
N ASN A 273 -5.19 1.62 -7.05
CA ASN A 273 -6.54 1.13 -7.00
C ASN A 273 -6.71 0.03 -5.95
N VAL A 274 -7.79 0.10 -5.18
CA VAL A 274 -8.20 -0.88 -4.16
C VAL A 274 -9.54 -1.49 -4.56
N CYS A 275 -9.63 -2.82 -4.50
CA CYS A 275 -10.87 -3.55 -4.69
C CYS A 275 -11.19 -4.36 -3.44
N SER A 276 -12.32 -4.08 -2.79
CA SER A 276 -12.85 -4.92 -1.71
C SER A 276 -13.96 -5.81 -2.26
N HIS A 277 -13.79 -7.12 -2.13
CA HIS A 277 -14.72 -8.15 -2.59
C HIS A 277 -15.31 -8.90 -1.41
N TYR A 278 -16.45 -9.56 -1.63
CA TYR A 278 -16.94 -10.60 -0.72
C TYR A 278 -15.99 -11.80 -0.81
N SER A 279 -15.53 -12.27 0.35
CA SER A 279 -14.60 -13.39 0.54
C SER A 279 -15.34 -14.63 1.02
#